data_AF-A0A067CR88-F1
#
_entry.id   AF-A0A067CR88-F1
#
_cell.length_a   1.000
_cell.length_b   1.000
_cell.length_c   1.000
_cell.angle_alpha   90.00
_cell.angle_beta   90.00
_cell.angle_gamma   90.00
#
_symmetry.space_group_name_H-M   'P 1'
#
loop_
_entity.id
_entity.type
_entity.pdbx_description
1 polymer ?
#
loop_
_entity_poly.entity_id
_entity_poly.type
_entity_poly.pdbx_seq_one_letter_code
_entity_poly.pdbx_strand_id
1 'polypeptide(L)'
;MKLHLSTNDGVIRVHNLLEGDAISLSAKQIECKKIMAKFADVKITKSPVALDSSFGAMYVAQAVVGSVATGALRVGNIHGALDIKSQDATLIQVGSVNGSLAIEDVGDNCDIDVHYDSLHQVAEGEHASNLSCGGQIQLSVEPSVVAQLELHAEEIATDGCAFTEFELDQLEDDYAIATGTLAAQAAPASTSASSGKINLSGAKDSAMTTSFFSTSSDADDNEDAGESRSHEIPTIFAHACSGKISVTQLNWMEKIRRKHQTRSA
;
A
#
# COMPACT_ATOMS: atom_id res chain seq x y z
N MET A 1 23.11 1.82 12.21
CA MET A 1 23.97 1.65 11.02
C MET A 1 23.36 2.35 9.79
N LYS A 2 24.17 3.03 8.95
CA LYS A 2 23.71 3.62 7.68
C LYS A 2 24.31 2.86 6.50
N LEU A 3 23.49 2.48 5.52
CA LEU A 3 23.91 1.78 4.30
C LEU A 3 23.54 2.62 3.08
N HIS A 4 24.49 2.79 2.16
CA HIS A 4 24.28 3.50 0.90
C HIS A 4 24.85 2.69 -0.26
N LEU A 5 24.01 2.41 -1.26
CA LEU A 5 24.40 1.75 -2.50
C LEU A 5 23.96 2.61 -3.68
N SER A 6 24.89 2.98 -4.54
CA SER A 6 24.59 3.77 -5.73
C SER A 6 25.33 3.27 -6.97
N THR A 7 24.67 3.39 -8.10
CA THR A 7 25.23 3.14 -9.43
C THR A 7 24.65 4.15 -10.42
N ASN A 8 25.47 4.63 -11.35
CA ASN A 8 25.06 5.66 -12.30
C ASN A 8 24.19 5.08 -13.42
N ASP A 9 24.58 3.90 -13.91
CA ASP A 9 24.00 3.29 -15.12
C ASP A 9 23.64 1.82 -14.95
N GLY A 10 23.78 1.30 -13.72
CA GLY A 10 23.62 -0.11 -13.42
C GLY A 10 22.33 -0.47 -12.70
N VAL A 11 22.27 -1.74 -12.31
CA VAL A 11 21.19 -2.36 -11.55
C VAL A 11 21.72 -2.68 -10.15
N ILE A 12 20.94 -2.41 -9.12
CA ILE A 12 21.19 -2.93 -7.77
C ILE A 12 20.33 -4.18 -7.58
N ARG A 13 20.97 -5.33 -7.37
CA ARG A 13 20.30 -6.59 -7.08
C ARG A 13 20.62 -7.06 -5.67
N VAL A 14 19.59 -7.22 -4.85
CA VAL A 14 19.69 -7.74 -3.48
C VAL A 14 18.83 -8.98 -3.38
N HIS A 15 19.49 -10.14 -3.39
CA HIS A 15 18.81 -11.43 -3.42
C HIS A 15 18.15 -11.84 -2.09
N ASN A 16 18.48 -11.18 -0.97
CA ASN A 16 17.96 -11.59 0.33
C ASN A 16 17.45 -10.44 1.20
N LEU A 17 18.35 -9.65 1.79
CA LEU A 17 18.02 -8.62 2.77
C LEU A 17 19.02 -7.48 2.71
N LEU A 18 18.53 -6.23 2.75
CA LEU A 18 19.29 -5.07 3.19
C LEU A 18 18.78 -4.67 4.58
N GLU A 19 19.70 -4.54 5.53
CA GLU A 19 19.38 -4.20 6.92
C GLU A 19 20.21 -2.99 7.39
N GLY A 20 19.58 -2.07 8.11
CA GLY A 20 20.25 -0.97 8.80
C GLY A 20 19.29 0.16 9.16
N ASP A 21 19.62 1.01 10.14
CA ASP A 21 18.75 2.11 10.59
C ASP A 21 18.32 3.03 9.44
N ALA A 22 19.24 3.34 8.52
CA ALA A 22 18.94 4.11 7.32
C ALA A 22 19.56 3.46 6.08
N ILE A 23 18.74 3.19 5.06
CA ILE A 23 19.15 2.61 3.79
C ILE A 23 18.91 3.63 2.67
N SER A 24 19.91 3.85 1.83
CA SER A 24 19.80 4.69 0.64
C SER A 24 20.22 3.92 -0.61
N LEU A 25 19.34 3.84 -1.60
CA LEU A 25 19.59 3.14 -2.87
C LEU A 25 19.42 4.10 -4.05
N SER A 26 20.34 4.10 -5.01
CA SER A 26 20.20 4.88 -6.24
C SER A 26 20.70 4.10 -7.47
N ALA A 27 19.82 3.81 -8.43
CA ALA A 27 20.16 3.06 -9.64
C ALA A 27 19.12 3.29 -10.76
N LYS A 28 19.42 2.85 -11.99
CA LYS A 28 18.41 2.81 -13.08
C LYS A 28 17.34 1.75 -12.86
N GLN A 29 17.71 0.69 -12.14
CA GLN A 29 16.83 -0.42 -11.82
C GLN A 29 17.24 -1.00 -10.46
N ILE A 30 16.26 -1.30 -9.63
CA ILE A 30 16.48 -1.92 -8.32
C ILE A 30 15.61 -3.17 -8.22
N GLU A 31 16.24 -4.29 -7.91
CA GLU A 31 15.56 -5.56 -7.60
C GLU A 31 16.00 -5.97 -6.19
N CYS A 32 15.16 -5.70 -5.20
CA CYS A 32 15.47 -5.96 -3.80
C CYS A 32 14.46 -6.92 -3.19
N LYS A 33 14.91 -8.07 -2.68
CA LYS A 33 13.97 -9.02 -2.07
C LYS A 33 13.37 -8.50 -0.77
N LYS A 34 14.17 -7.93 0.13
CA LYS A 34 13.70 -7.37 1.41
C LYS A 34 14.53 -6.18 1.86
N ILE A 35 13.86 -5.17 2.40
CA ILE A 35 14.47 -4.04 3.12
C ILE A 35 13.97 -4.09 4.57
N MET A 36 14.89 -3.99 5.53
CA MET A 36 14.57 -3.81 6.94
C MET A 36 15.33 -2.59 7.45
N ALA A 37 14.61 -1.50 7.71
CA ALA A 37 15.22 -0.24 8.13
C ALA A 37 14.32 0.54 9.07
N LYS A 38 14.85 1.59 9.70
CA LYS A 38 13.98 2.65 10.22
C LYS A 38 13.53 3.54 9.06
N PHE A 39 14.49 3.95 8.24
CA PHE A 39 14.29 4.83 7.09
C PHE A 39 14.87 4.21 5.81
N ALA A 40 14.11 4.25 4.72
CA ALA A 40 14.59 3.87 3.40
C ALA A 40 14.37 5.02 2.41
N ASP A 41 15.42 5.39 1.68
CA ASP A 41 15.37 6.39 0.61
C ASP A 41 15.84 5.72 -0.70
N VAL A 42 14.95 5.67 -1.68
CA VAL A 42 15.16 4.96 -2.93
C VAL A 42 15.00 5.93 -4.09
N LYS A 43 16.03 6.02 -4.93
CA LYS A 43 16.02 6.82 -6.15
C LYS A 43 16.21 5.94 -7.38
N ILE A 44 15.16 5.81 -8.18
CA ILE A 44 15.19 5.12 -9.47
C ILE A 44 15.40 6.17 -10.56
N THR A 45 16.57 6.13 -11.19
CA THR A 45 16.99 7.13 -12.17
C THR A 45 16.47 6.82 -13.56
N LYS A 46 16.44 7.86 -14.41
CA LYS A 46 15.90 7.78 -15.76
C LYS A 46 16.70 6.79 -16.61
N SER A 47 15.98 5.99 -17.38
CA SER A 47 16.53 5.08 -18.37
C SER A 47 15.90 5.38 -19.74
N PRO A 48 16.65 5.28 -20.85
CA PRO A 48 16.09 5.41 -22.19
C PRO A 48 15.15 4.25 -22.56
N VAL A 49 15.24 3.13 -21.82
CA VAL A 49 14.39 1.96 -21.97
C VAL A 49 13.57 1.81 -20.68
N ALA A 50 12.31 1.40 -20.80
CA ALA A 50 11.48 1.06 -19.65
C ALA A 50 12.12 -0.09 -18.86
N LEU A 51 12.42 0.15 -17.59
CA LEU A 51 13.03 -0.83 -16.68
C LEU A 51 12.18 -0.98 -15.43
N ASP A 52 11.80 -2.22 -15.13
CA ASP A 52 10.99 -2.52 -13.96
C ASP A 52 11.84 -2.60 -12.69
N SER A 53 11.41 -1.91 -11.64
CA SER A 53 12.00 -2.03 -10.31
C SER A 53 11.05 -2.74 -9.36
N SER A 54 11.63 -3.52 -8.45
CA SER A 54 10.84 -4.33 -7.51
C SER A 54 11.46 -4.44 -6.13
N PHE A 55 10.57 -4.45 -5.13
CA PHE A 55 10.85 -4.65 -3.72
C PHE A 55 9.95 -5.78 -3.23
N GLY A 56 10.49 -6.92 -2.82
CA GLY A 56 9.69 -8.06 -2.38
C GLY A 56 8.92 -7.75 -1.09
N ALA A 57 9.60 -7.18 -0.09
CA ALA A 57 8.97 -6.63 1.11
C ALA A 57 9.79 -5.48 1.69
N MET A 58 9.11 -4.50 2.29
CA MET A 58 9.71 -3.36 2.99
C MET A 58 9.17 -3.34 4.41
N TYR A 59 10.07 -3.54 5.38
CA TYR A 59 9.80 -3.43 6.82
C TYR A 59 10.49 -2.16 7.29
N VAL A 60 9.75 -1.07 7.36
CA VAL A 60 10.30 0.27 7.60
C VAL A 60 9.44 1.05 8.58
N ALA A 61 9.99 2.07 9.25
CA ALA A 61 9.12 3.09 9.82
C ALA A 61 8.60 4.00 8.70
N GLN A 62 9.51 4.42 7.81
CA GLN A 62 9.20 5.23 6.64
C GLN A 62 10.10 4.87 5.46
N ALA A 63 9.50 4.77 4.27
CA ALA A 63 10.20 4.67 3.01
C ALA A 63 9.76 5.77 2.05
N VAL A 64 10.70 6.32 1.31
CA VAL A 64 10.46 7.24 0.19
C VAL A 64 11.07 6.62 -1.06
N VAL A 65 10.29 6.57 -2.13
CA VAL A 65 10.72 6.08 -3.44
C VAL A 65 10.46 7.17 -4.47
N GLY A 66 11.54 7.80 -4.94
CA GLY A 66 11.52 8.69 -6.09
C GLY A 66 11.84 7.92 -7.36
N SER A 67 10.93 7.88 -8.33
CA SER A 67 11.13 7.25 -9.63
C SER A 67 10.96 8.25 -10.77
N VAL A 68 11.91 8.25 -11.70
CA VAL A 68 11.77 8.93 -13.00
C VAL A 68 12.01 7.94 -14.16
N ALA A 69 11.78 6.66 -13.88
CA ALA A 69 11.86 5.57 -14.85
C ALA A 69 10.45 5.24 -15.38
N THR A 70 10.38 4.91 -16.67
CA THR A 70 9.12 4.65 -17.37
C THR A 70 8.61 3.21 -17.26
N GLY A 71 9.31 2.35 -16.52
CA GLY A 71 8.90 0.97 -16.27
C GLY A 71 7.85 0.85 -15.17
N ALA A 72 7.61 -0.37 -14.72
CA ALA A 72 6.75 -0.62 -13.57
C ALA A 72 7.54 -0.57 -12.25
N LEU A 73 6.91 -0.08 -11.20
CA LEU A 73 7.40 -0.13 -9.83
C LEU A 73 6.54 -1.08 -9.00
N ARG A 74 7.14 -2.11 -8.41
CA ARG A 74 6.40 -3.13 -7.64
C ARG A 74 6.93 -3.25 -6.23
N VAL A 75 6.05 -3.08 -5.25
CA VAL A 75 6.33 -3.40 -3.84
C VAL A 75 5.42 -4.56 -3.47
N GLY A 76 5.99 -5.70 -3.06
CA GLY A 76 5.19 -6.88 -2.72
C GLY A 76 4.41 -6.68 -1.43
N ASN A 77 5.08 -6.22 -0.37
CA ASN A 77 4.45 -5.93 0.91
C ASN A 77 5.15 -4.75 1.61
N ILE A 78 4.38 -3.85 2.21
CA ILE A 78 4.88 -2.77 3.06
C ILE A 78 4.33 -2.91 4.48
N HIS A 79 5.23 -2.94 5.45
CA HIS A 79 4.93 -2.71 6.85
C HIS A 79 5.55 -1.37 7.25
N GLY A 80 4.72 -0.38 7.56
CA GLY A 80 5.12 1.01 7.83
C GLY A 80 4.53 2.03 6.86
N ALA A 81 5.18 3.18 6.74
CA ALA A 81 4.79 4.23 5.79
C ALA A 81 5.60 4.15 4.49
N LEU A 82 4.93 4.25 3.33
CA LEU A 82 5.57 4.31 2.02
C LEU A 82 5.06 5.53 1.24
N ASP A 83 5.97 6.38 0.80
CA ASP A 83 5.73 7.52 -0.09
C ASP A 83 6.42 7.24 -1.43
N ILE A 84 5.64 7.13 -2.51
CA ILE A 84 6.13 6.96 -3.87
C ILE A 84 5.82 8.24 -4.64
N LYS A 85 6.88 8.86 -5.17
CA LYS A 85 6.78 9.95 -6.14
C LYS A 85 7.38 9.50 -7.45
N SER A 86 6.56 9.49 -8.50
CA SER A 86 6.92 8.92 -9.78
C SER A 86 6.63 9.89 -10.93
N GLN A 87 7.34 9.70 -12.02
CA GLN A 87 7.10 10.39 -13.28
C GLN A 87 7.07 9.36 -14.40
N ASP A 88 5.92 9.27 -15.09
CA ASP A 88 5.69 8.45 -16.27
C ASP A 88 5.87 6.94 -16.03
N ALA A 89 5.62 6.45 -14.81
CA ALA A 89 5.59 5.00 -14.59
C ALA A 89 4.44 4.37 -15.40
N THR A 90 4.64 3.14 -15.86
CA THR A 90 3.55 2.39 -16.52
C THR A 90 2.59 1.79 -15.51
N LEU A 91 3.10 1.38 -14.35
CA LEU A 91 2.32 0.78 -13.28
C LEU A 91 3.05 0.91 -11.96
N ILE A 92 2.35 1.37 -10.93
CA ILE A 92 2.78 1.30 -9.54
C ILE A 92 1.91 0.27 -8.82
N GLN A 93 2.52 -0.82 -8.38
CA GLN A 93 1.82 -1.91 -7.70
C GLN A 93 2.31 -2.06 -6.26
N VAL A 94 1.39 -2.05 -5.30
CA VAL A 94 1.65 -2.43 -3.91
C VAL A 94 0.79 -3.64 -3.55
N GLY A 95 1.44 -4.79 -3.46
CA GLY A 95 0.77 -6.08 -3.29
C GLY A 95 0.06 -6.21 -1.96
N SER A 96 0.57 -5.61 -0.88
CA SER A 96 -0.04 -5.62 0.44
C SER A 96 0.43 -4.41 1.22
N VAL A 97 -0.51 -3.68 1.82
CA VAL A 97 -0.26 -2.53 2.69
C VAL A 97 -0.68 -2.88 4.11
N ASN A 98 0.29 -2.76 5.02
CA ASN A 98 0.10 -2.83 6.46
C ASN A 98 0.70 -1.54 7.07
N GLY A 99 -0.05 -0.44 6.96
CA GLY A 99 0.43 0.89 7.36
C GLY A 99 -0.18 2.01 6.52
N SER A 100 0.64 2.98 6.12
CA SER A 100 0.21 4.14 5.31
C SER A 100 0.88 4.16 3.95
N LEU A 101 0.20 4.72 2.96
CA LEU A 101 0.65 4.73 1.58
C LEU A 101 0.31 6.03 0.88
N ALA A 102 1.33 6.74 0.39
CA ALA A 102 1.18 7.85 -0.54
C ALA A 102 1.77 7.46 -1.90
N ILE A 103 1.02 7.64 -2.98
CA ILE A 103 1.47 7.45 -4.35
C ILE A 103 1.06 8.66 -5.17
N GLU A 104 2.03 9.30 -5.80
CA GLU A 104 1.81 10.38 -6.77
C GLU A 104 2.61 10.06 -8.03
N ASP A 105 1.93 9.87 -9.16
CA ASP A 105 2.56 9.86 -10.48
C ASP A 105 2.03 11.03 -11.32
N VAL A 106 2.94 11.83 -11.88
CA VAL A 106 2.60 13.01 -12.68
C VAL A 106 2.42 12.71 -14.18
N GLY A 107 2.52 11.46 -14.60
CA GLY A 107 2.33 11.02 -15.98
C GLY A 107 0.88 10.67 -16.29
N ASP A 108 0.53 10.74 -17.58
CA ASP A 108 -0.86 10.63 -18.03
C ASP A 108 -1.42 9.20 -18.03
N ASN A 109 -0.55 8.17 -18.00
CA ASN A 109 -0.96 6.78 -18.23
C ASN A 109 -0.49 5.80 -17.15
N CYS A 110 -0.13 6.30 -15.96
CA CYS A 110 0.28 5.43 -14.86
C CYS A 110 -0.92 4.76 -14.22
N ASP A 111 -0.93 3.42 -14.20
CA ASP A 111 -1.91 2.65 -13.44
C ASP A 111 -1.42 2.42 -12.00
N ILE A 112 -2.34 2.39 -11.03
CA ILE A 112 -2.08 2.04 -9.64
C ILE A 112 -2.86 0.77 -9.28
N ASP A 113 -2.20 -0.24 -8.71
CA ASP A 113 -2.83 -1.47 -8.17
C ASP A 113 -2.39 -1.69 -6.72
N VAL A 114 -3.32 -1.56 -5.77
CA VAL A 114 -3.04 -1.62 -4.33
C VAL A 114 -3.96 -2.60 -3.62
N HIS A 115 -3.41 -3.30 -2.63
CA HIS A 115 -4.19 -4.05 -1.65
C HIS A 115 -3.90 -3.58 -0.22
N TYR A 116 -4.93 -3.38 0.58
CA TYR A 116 -4.81 -3.03 1.99
C TYR A 116 -5.19 -4.22 2.88
N ASP A 117 -4.21 -4.76 3.59
CA ASP A 117 -4.42 -5.74 4.67
C ASP A 117 -4.82 -5.03 5.97
N SER A 118 -4.25 -3.85 6.21
CA SER A 118 -4.60 -2.94 7.30
C SER A 118 -4.13 -1.53 7.02
N LEU A 119 -4.78 -0.56 7.65
CA LEU A 119 -4.45 0.87 7.56
C LEU A 119 -3.87 1.37 8.88
N HIS A 120 -2.94 2.32 8.79
CA HIS A 120 -2.52 3.09 9.96
C HIS A 120 -3.70 3.96 10.44
N GLN A 121 -3.93 4.00 11.75
CA GLN A 121 -4.77 5.03 12.35
C GLN A 121 -4.09 6.39 12.22
N VAL A 122 -4.82 7.37 11.72
CA VAL A 122 -4.37 8.75 11.54
C VAL A 122 -5.31 9.67 12.31
N ALA A 123 -4.86 10.89 12.59
CA ALA A 123 -5.69 11.88 13.25
C ALA A 123 -6.82 12.38 12.34
N GLU A 124 -7.86 12.95 12.93
CA GLU A 124 -8.99 13.55 12.22
C GLU A 124 -8.52 14.52 11.12
N GLY A 125 -9.03 14.32 9.90
CA GLY A 125 -8.68 15.13 8.73
C GLY A 125 -7.40 14.72 8.00
N GLU A 126 -6.68 13.71 8.47
CA GLU A 126 -5.54 13.13 7.75
C GLU A 126 -5.95 11.88 6.95
N HIS A 127 -5.26 11.63 5.85
CA HIS A 127 -5.46 10.43 5.04
C HIS A 127 -4.40 9.38 5.40
N ALA A 128 -4.84 8.18 5.78
CA ALA A 128 -3.94 7.03 5.94
C ALA A 128 -3.36 6.60 4.59
N SER A 129 -4.06 6.91 3.50
CA SER A 129 -3.55 6.71 2.15
C SER A 129 -4.01 7.78 1.18
N ASN A 130 -3.12 8.21 0.30
CA ASN A 130 -3.40 9.16 -0.79
C ASN A 130 -2.81 8.62 -2.09
N LEU A 131 -3.64 8.46 -3.11
CA LEU A 131 -3.25 7.90 -4.40
C LEU A 131 -3.64 8.88 -5.51
N SER A 132 -2.71 9.21 -6.40
CA SER A 132 -2.96 10.07 -7.55
C SER A 132 -2.18 9.61 -8.78
N CYS A 133 -2.86 9.45 -9.92
CA CYS A 133 -2.25 9.13 -11.21
C CYS A 133 -3.12 9.57 -12.40
N GLY A 134 -2.54 9.62 -13.61
CA GLY A 134 -3.30 9.84 -14.84
C GLY A 134 -4.14 8.64 -15.31
N GLY A 135 -3.68 7.41 -15.02
CA GLY A 135 -4.32 6.17 -15.46
C GLY A 135 -5.35 5.61 -14.47
N GLN A 136 -5.50 4.29 -14.48
CA GLN A 136 -6.52 3.58 -13.71
C GLN A 136 -6.05 3.29 -12.29
N ILE A 137 -6.99 3.26 -11.32
CA ILE A 137 -6.69 2.81 -9.96
C ILE A 137 -7.54 1.59 -9.61
N GLN A 138 -6.86 0.51 -9.23
CA GLN A 138 -7.46 -0.71 -8.71
C GLN A 138 -7.17 -0.83 -7.22
N LEU A 139 -8.23 -0.71 -6.42
CA LEU A 139 -8.19 -0.81 -4.97
C LEU A 139 -8.84 -2.10 -4.52
N SER A 140 -8.18 -2.74 -3.57
CA SER A 140 -8.73 -3.91 -2.90
C SER A 140 -8.46 -3.80 -1.42
N VAL A 141 -9.46 -4.07 -0.60
CA VAL A 141 -9.38 -3.90 0.85
C VAL A 141 -9.78 -5.22 1.50
N GLU A 142 -8.99 -5.66 2.48
CA GLU A 142 -9.32 -6.86 3.27
C GLU A 142 -10.72 -6.68 3.89
N PRO A 143 -11.63 -7.67 3.77
CA PRO A 143 -13.04 -7.52 4.18
C PRO A 143 -13.25 -7.10 5.64
N SER A 144 -12.31 -7.38 6.54
CA SER A 144 -12.41 -6.97 7.94
C SER A 144 -12.06 -5.50 8.21
N VAL A 145 -11.47 -4.80 7.23
CA VAL A 145 -11.01 -3.41 7.39
C VAL A 145 -12.18 -2.46 7.18
N VAL A 146 -12.36 -1.55 8.14
CA VAL A 146 -13.27 -0.40 8.06
C VAL A 146 -12.44 0.81 7.65
N ALA A 147 -12.88 1.53 6.62
CA ALA A 147 -12.17 2.69 6.09
C ALA A 147 -13.14 3.69 5.47
N GLN A 148 -12.85 4.97 5.60
CA GLN A 148 -13.52 6.01 4.82
C GLN A 148 -12.88 6.06 3.44
N LEU A 149 -13.69 6.14 2.39
CA LEU A 149 -13.24 6.32 1.01
C LEU A 149 -13.64 7.70 0.51
N GLU A 150 -12.71 8.31 -0.23
CA GLU A 150 -12.92 9.50 -1.05
C GLU A 150 -12.27 9.23 -2.41
N LEU A 151 -13.09 9.08 -3.44
CA LEU A 151 -12.69 8.55 -4.74
C LEU A 151 -13.10 9.51 -5.84
N HIS A 152 -12.15 9.96 -6.66
CA HIS A 152 -12.35 10.91 -7.74
C HIS A 152 -11.84 10.34 -9.07
N ALA A 153 -12.73 10.15 -10.06
CA ALA A 153 -12.38 9.52 -11.33
C ALA A 153 -13.44 9.78 -12.41
N GLU A 154 -13.17 9.42 -13.66
CA GLU A 154 -14.19 9.46 -14.73
C GLU A 154 -15.32 8.45 -14.47
N GLU A 155 -14.98 7.29 -13.90
CA GLU A 155 -15.92 6.25 -13.53
C GLU A 155 -15.47 5.57 -12.24
N ILE A 156 -16.42 5.26 -11.36
CA ILE A 156 -16.15 4.61 -10.07
C ILE A 156 -17.01 3.35 -9.97
N ALA A 157 -16.34 2.20 -9.87
CA ALA A 157 -16.97 0.90 -9.66
C ALA A 157 -16.65 0.37 -8.27
N THR A 158 -17.67 0.04 -7.48
CA THR A 158 -17.54 -0.45 -6.09
C THR A 158 -18.14 -1.84 -5.89
N ASP A 159 -18.18 -2.65 -6.95
CA ASP A 159 -18.84 -3.96 -6.96
C ASP A 159 -18.36 -4.88 -5.84
N GLY A 160 -19.31 -5.38 -5.04
CA GLY A 160 -19.04 -6.29 -3.94
C GLY A 160 -18.50 -5.63 -2.67
N CYS A 161 -18.46 -4.30 -2.60
CA CYS A 161 -18.19 -3.57 -1.37
C CYS A 161 -19.48 -3.36 -0.56
N ALA A 162 -19.35 -3.36 0.77
CA ALA A 162 -20.41 -3.01 1.70
C ALA A 162 -20.10 -1.66 2.31
N PHE A 163 -21.08 -0.76 2.34
CA PHE A 163 -20.95 0.58 2.90
C PHE A 163 -22.02 0.81 3.96
N THR A 164 -21.69 1.57 5.01
CA THR A 164 -22.70 2.11 5.93
C THR A 164 -23.34 3.37 5.39
N GLU A 165 -22.53 4.23 4.78
CA GLU A 165 -22.91 5.50 4.16
C GLU A 165 -22.15 5.56 2.83
N PHE A 166 -22.86 5.72 1.71
CA PHE A 166 -22.25 5.79 0.37
C PHE A 166 -23.02 6.81 -0.47
N GLU A 167 -22.29 7.77 -1.00
CA GLU A 167 -22.78 8.81 -1.89
C GLU A 167 -21.91 8.82 -3.15
N LEU A 168 -22.57 8.92 -4.30
CA LEU A 168 -21.92 9.01 -5.62
C LEU A 168 -22.52 10.18 -6.37
N ASP A 169 -21.72 11.22 -6.55
CA ASP A 169 -22.06 12.42 -7.28
C ASP A 169 -21.41 12.38 -8.68
N GLN A 170 -22.24 12.42 -9.72
CA GLN A 170 -21.78 12.59 -11.09
C GLN A 170 -21.82 14.08 -11.44
N LEU A 171 -20.66 14.66 -11.74
CA LEU A 171 -20.53 16.03 -12.22
C LEU A 171 -20.83 16.11 -13.73
N GLU A 172 -21.19 17.31 -14.20
CA GLU A 172 -21.66 17.56 -15.57
C GLU A 172 -20.61 17.25 -16.67
N ASP A 173 -19.33 17.16 -16.31
CA ASP A 173 -18.18 16.97 -17.22
C ASP A 173 -17.53 15.56 -17.10
N ASP A 174 -18.33 14.49 -17.10
CA ASP A 174 -17.86 13.07 -17.09
C ASP A 174 -16.96 12.68 -15.90
N TYR A 175 -17.08 13.40 -14.78
CA TYR A 175 -16.27 13.17 -13.58
C TYR A 175 -17.14 12.79 -12.39
N ALA A 176 -16.76 11.76 -11.66
CA ALA A 176 -17.49 11.20 -10.53
C ALA A 176 -16.70 11.39 -9.23
N ILE A 177 -17.43 11.74 -8.17
CA ILE A 177 -16.93 11.79 -6.80
C ILE A 177 -17.75 10.78 -5.99
N ALA A 178 -17.09 9.79 -5.40
CA ALA A 178 -17.72 8.87 -4.48
C ALA A 178 -17.12 9.03 -3.09
N THR A 179 -17.99 9.13 -2.08
CA THR A 179 -17.59 9.11 -0.68
C THR A 179 -18.36 8.03 0.06
N GLY A 180 -17.72 7.39 1.02
CA GLY A 180 -18.44 6.44 1.87
C GLY A 180 -17.57 5.65 2.81
N THR A 181 -18.19 5.12 3.86
CA THR A 181 -17.50 4.29 4.86
C THR A 181 -17.66 2.82 4.52
N LEU A 182 -16.56 2.15 4.16
CA LEU A 182 -16.53 0.69 4.00
C LEU A 182 -16.86 0.01 5.32
N ALA A 183 -17.87 -0.86 5.29
CA ALA A 183 -18.24 -1.71 6.39
C ALA A 183 -17.42 -3.00 6.37
N ALA A 184 -17.08 -3.52 7.56
CA ALA A 184 -16.49 -4.84 7.66
C ALA A 184 -17.49 -5.90 7.17
N GLN A 185 -17.06 -6.75 6.25
CA GLN A 185 -17.82 -7.94 5.84
C GLN A 185 -17.34 -9.15 6.63
N ALA A 186 -18.28 -9.99 7.07
CA ALA A 186 -17.92 -11.26 7.68
C ALA A 186 -17.11 -12.08 6.67
N ALA A 187 -15.92 -12.54 7.07
CA ALA A 187 -15.11 -13.41 6.23
C ALA A 187 -15.98 -14.61 5.79
N PRO A 188 -16.07 -14.91 4.48
CA PRO A 188 -16.78 -16.10 4.04
C PRO A 188 -16.15 -17.29 4.76
N ALA A 189 -16.98 -18.09 5.44
CA ALA A 189 -16.52 -19.25 6.19
C ALA A 189 -15.67 -20.13 5.27
N SER A 190 -14.36 -20.16 5.52
CA SER A 190 -13.41 -20.88 4.67
C SER A 190 -13.67 -22.38 4.78
N THR A 191 -14.39 -22.92 3.80
CA THR A 191 -14.57 -24.36 3.65
C THR A 191 -13.32 -24.95 3.02
N SER A 192 -12.29 -25.19 3.83
CA SER A 192 -11.23 -26.14 3.50
C SER A 192 -10.62 -26.74 4.75
N ALA A 193 -11.22 -27.84 5.19
CA ALA A 193 -10.55 -28.79 6.07
C ALA A 193 -9.46 -29.50 5.24
N SER A 194 -8.20 -29.10 5.44
CA SER A 194 -7.02 -29.84 4.96
C SER A 194 -5.85 -29.55 5.87
N SER A 195 -5.30 -30.59 6.47
CA SER A 195 -4.36 -30.55 7.58
C SER A 195 -2.97 -30.09 7.15
N GLY A 196 -2.46 -29.06 7.82
CA GLY A 196 -1.09 -28.56 7.68
C GLY A 196 -0.94 -27.27 8.45
N LYS A 197 -0.91 -27.36 9.78
CA LYS A 197 -0.93 -26.24 10.73
C LYS A 197 0.17 -25.21 10.42
N ILE A 198 -0.23 -24.06 9.90
CA ILE A 198 0.39 -22.78 10.25
C ILE A 198 -0.73 -21.97 10.88
N ASN A 199 -0.71 -21.83 12.22
CA ASN A 199 -1.65 -20.96 12.93
C ASN A 199 -1.30 -19.50 12.56
N LEU A 200 -1.88 -19.01 11.45
CA LEU A 200 -1.69 -17.65 10.96
C LEU A 200 -2.19 -16.60 11.96
N SER A 201 -3.16 -16.95 12.81
CA SER A 201 -3.67 -16.06 13.86
C SER A 201 -2.57 -15.68 14.87
N GLY A 202 -1.72 -16.63 15.26
CA GLY A 202 -0.59 -16.35 16.15
C GLY A 202 0.56 -15.60 15.47
N ALA A 203 0.71 -15.76 14.15
CA ALA A 203 1.73 -15.06 13.37
C ALA A 203 1.38 -13.59 13.11
N LYS A 204 0.09 -13.26 12.97
CA LYS A 204 -0.40 -11.87 12.88
C LYS A 204 -0.15 -11.11 14.18
N ASP A 205 -0.47 -11.72 15.32
CA ASP A 205 -0.22 -11.10 16.64
C ASP A 205 1.28 -11.00 16.96
N SER A 206 2.08 -12.00 16.55
CA SER A 206 3.54 -11.96 16.70
C SER A 206 4.21 -10.91 15.78
N ALA A 207 3.62 -10.59 14.62
CA ALA A 207 4.10 -9.52 13.75
C ALA A 207 3.72 -8.12 14.28
N MET A 208 2.57 -8.00 14.96
CA MET A 208 2.16 -6.78 15.65
C MET A 208 3.02 -6.49 16.90
N THR A 209 3.70 -7.49 17.45
CA THR A 209 4.60 -7.32 18.61
C THR A 209 6.08 -7.16 18.26
N THR A 210 6.49 -7.39 17.01
CA THR A 210 7.88 -7.11 16.58
C THR A 210 8.08 -5.63 16.24
N SER A 211 7.68 -4.75 17.15
CA SER A 211 8.17 -3.37 17.21
C SER A 211 9.63 -3.39 17.64
N PHE A 212 10.52 -3.66 16.68
CA PHE A 212 11.97 -3.67 16.86
C PHE A 212 12.55 -2.28 17.24
N PHE A 213 11.72 -1.23 17.30
CA PHE A 213 12.08 0.12 17.73
C PHE A 213 11.48 0.55 19.07
N SER A 214 10.77 -0.33 19.78
CA SER A 214 10.27 -0.05 21.14
C SER A 214 11.36 -0.35 22.18
N THR A 215 12.43 0.45 22.23
CA THR A 215 13.35 0.44 23.37
C THR A 215 12.96 1.51 24.39
N SER A 216 12.40 1.02 25.50
CA SER A 216 12.50 1.50 26.89
C SER A 216 12.09 2.94 27.22
N SER A 217 10.89 3.07 27.77
CA SER A 217 10.58 4.05 28.82
C SER A 217 9.62 3.42 29.83
N ASP A 218 10.10 2.42 30.57
CA ASP A 218 9.48 1.98 31.82
C ASP A 218 10.29 2.58 32.96
N ALA A 219 9.82 3.70 33.50
CA ALA A 219 9.93 4.05 34.90
C ALA A 219 8.98 5.23 35.21
N ASP A 220 8.07 4.95 36.13
CA ASP A 220 7.31 5.86 36.99
C ASP A 220 5.97 6.42 36.48
N ASP A 221 4.95 5.60 36.77
CA ASP A 221 3.83 5.91 37.66
C ASP A 221 2.78 6.98 37.28
N ASN A 222 1.62 6.42 36.96
CA ASN A 222 0.31 6.67 37.53
C ASN A 222 -0.63 7.74 36.93
N GLU A 223 -1.87 7.25 36.76
CA GLU A 223 -3.13 7.99 36.73
C GLU A 223 -3.44 8.80 35.46
N ASP A 224 -3.91 8.12 34.41
CA ASP A 224 -5.26 8.40 33.87
C ASP A 224 -5.74 7.28 32.92
N ALA A 225 -6.47 6.31 33.47
CA ALA A 225 -7.27 5.36 32.70
C ALA A 225 -8.68 5.93 32.61
N GLY A 226 -8.92 6.83 31.64
CA GLY A 226 -10.11 7.67 31.73
C GLY A 226 -10.63 8.35 30.47
N GLU A 227 -10.06 8.18 29.27
CA GLU A 227 -10.70 8.71 28.05
C GLU A 227 -10.62 7.70 26.90
N SER A 228 -11.80 7.23 26.51
CA SER A 228 -12.07 6.51 25.28
C SER A 228 -11.52 7.31 24.09
N ARG A 229 -10.31 6.99 23.63
CA ARG A 229 -9.86 7.42 22.30
C ARG A 229 -10.88 6.88 21.32
N SER A 230 -11.73 7.75 20.77
CA SER A 230 -12.54 7.44 19.60
C SER A 230 -11.60 6.80 18.58
N HIS A 231 -11.81 5.53 18.27
CA HIS A 231 -11.07 4.89 17.20
C HIS A 231 -11.56 5.52 15.89
N GLU A 232 -10.84 6.54 15.44
CA GLU A 232 -11.11 7.24 14.19
C GLU A 232 -10.93 6.28 13.01
N ILE A 233 -11.87 6.33 12.07
CA ILE A 233 -11.87 5.46 10.89
C ILE A 233 -10.85 6.02 9.91
N PRO A 234 -9.84 5.25 9.48
CA PRO A 234 -8.81 5.75 8.57
C PRO A 234 -9.37 6.02 7.16
N THR A 235 -8.89 7.09 6.53
CA THR A 235 -9.33 7.50 5.18
C THR A 235 -8.37 7.05 4.10
N ILE A 236 -8.91 6.51 3.00
CA ILE A 236 -8.23 6.30 1.72
C ILE A 236 -8.77 7.32 0.73
N PHE A 237 -7.89 8.20 0.27
CA PHE A 237 -8.13 9.10 -0.85
C PHE A 237 -7.53 8.53 -2.13
N ALA A 238 -8.29 8.53 -3.23
CA ALA A 238 -7.80 8.12 -4.54
C ALA A 238 -8.32 9.02 -5.66
N HIS A 239 -7.41 9.45 -6.52
CA HIS A 239 -7.69 10.36 -7.63
C HIS A 239 -7.08 9.84 -8.94
N ALA A 240 -7.94 9.44 -9.88
CA ALA A 240 -7.56 9.06 -11.23
C ALA A 240 -7.92 10.20 -12.20
N CYS A 241 -6.94 10.97 -12.66
CA CYS A 241 -7.20 12.22 -13.40
C CYS A 241 -7.97 12.00 -14.72
N SER A 242 -7.66 10.92 -15.44
CA SER A 242 -8.30 10.54 -16.72
C SER A 242 -8.63 9.06 -16.77
N GLY A 243 -8.77 8.45 -15.60
CA GLY A 243 -8.95 7.02 -15.46
C GLY A 243 -10.18 6.67 -14.63
N LYS A 244 -10.37 5.37 -14.42
CA LYS A 244 -11.44 4.82 -13.60
C LYS A 244 -10.86 4.31 -12.30
N ILE A 245 -11.69 4.35 -11.26
CA ILE A 245 -11.40 3.71 -9.99
C ILE A 245 -12.28 2.47 -9.86
N SER A 246 -11.67 1.35 -9.50
CA SER A 246 -12.39 0.15 -9.07
C SER A 246 -12.01 -0.21 -7.64
N VAL A 247 -13.00 -0.49 -6.81
CA VAL A 247 -12.84 -0.88 -5.41
C VAL A 247 -13.53 -2.20 -5.16
N THR A 248 -12.83 -3.12 -4.49
CA THR A 248 -13.36 -4.43 -4.12
C THR A 248 -12.97 -4.81 -2.70
N GLN A 249 -13.87 -5.47 -1.97
CA GLN A 249 -13.52 -6.12 -0.69
C GLN A 249 -13.17 -7.58 -0.96
N LEU A 250 -11.90 -7.94 -0.83
CA LEU A 250 -11.37 -9.26 -1.14
C LEU A 250 -10.22 -9.57 -0.19
N ASN A 251 -10.11 -10.80 0.29
CA ASN A 251 -8.90 -11.19 1.00
C ASN A 251 -7.72 -11.34 0.02
N TRP A 252 -6.49 -11.18 0.53
CA TRP A 252 -5.28 -11.27 -0.28
C TRP A 252 -5.19 -12.56 -1.12
N MET A 253 -5.60 -13.69 -0.57
CA MET A 253 -5.57 -14.98 -1.27
C MET A 253 -6.55 -15.03 -2.44
N GLU A 254 -7.73 -14.43 -2.32
CA GLU A 254 -8.69 -14.28 -3.40
C GLU A 254 -8.17 -13.35 -4.49
N LYS A 255 -7.51 -12.24 -4.11
CA LYS A 255 -6.84 -11.35 -5.08
C LYS A 255 -5.79 -12.10 -5.91
N ILE A 256 -4.91 -12.87 -5.25
CA ILE A 256 -3.93 -13.72 -5.94
C ILE A 256 -4.64 -14.71 -6.87
N ARG A 257 -5.65 -15.44 -6.38
CA ARG A 257 -6.36 -16.44 -7.18
C ARG A 257 -7.00 -15.81 -8.43
N ARG A 258 -7.67 -14.67 -8.30
CA ARG A 258 -8.27 -13.95 -9.44
C ARG A 258 -7.23 -13.57 -10.49
N LYS A 259 -6.06 -13.05 -10.06
CA LYS A 259 -4.95 -12.70 -10.96
C LYS A 259 -4.39 -13.89 -11.74
N HIS A 260 -4.41 -15.10 -11.15
CA HIS A 260 -3.94 -16.32 -11.81
C HIS A 260 -5.03 -17.03 -12.64
N GLN A 261 -6.30 -16.86 -12.28
CA GLN A 261 -7.43 -17.38 -13.07
C GLN A 261 -7.59 -16.62 -14.39
N THR A 262 -7.44 -15.29 -14.39
CA THR A 262 -7.50 -14.47 -15.62
C THR A 262 -6.33 -14.69 -16.57
N ARG A 263 -5.21 -15.25 -16.09
CA ARG A 263 -4.06 -15.63 -16.93
C ARG A 263 -4.17 -17.03 -17.57
N SER A 264 -5.18 -17.81 -17.17
CA SER A 264 -5.37 -19.20 -17.62
C SER A 264 -6.51 -19.37 -18.63
N ALA A 265 -7.02 -18.26 -19.16
CA ALA A 265 -8.00 -18.18 -20.24
C ALA A 265 -7.37 -17.51 -21.46
#